data_AF-A0A485LBY1-F1
#
_entry.id   AF-A0A485LBY1-F1
#
_cell.length_a   1.000
_cell.length_b   1.000
_cell.length_c   1.000
_cell.angle_alpha   90.00
_cell.angle_beta   90.00
_cell.angle_gamma   90.00
#
_symmetry.space_group_name_H-M   'P 1'
#
loop_
_entity.id
_entity.type
_entity.pdbx_description
1 polymer ?
#
loop_
_entity_poly.entity_id
_entity_poly.type
_entity_poly.pdbx_seq_one_letter_code
_entity_poly.pdbx_strand_id
1 'polypeptide(L)'
;MPNHEGALAALHKQHAAVRDNLNEIYAVLALKVEETRNRKLENARQDELHQQEKVKWTHEVQGLNELIVSYKLLIEEHNSQTEEMGRTLIASEQKGVILQETLKEREQFIVKMLAEKEAATKVRVDSHEHADFCMSEFERQQKFASEQLEQVRMTATYLDSYSSDISKAINELAKEVRSLEESQGTCEAMMLSISNNKIPPKSMSALAHKALIQSLCDQVGALQSQNIDLGNQLDTSEAMLSNTTQENVALHKQVHELVQKLHAQQHLVGKYQESSLCGTQTIDAMQLSIATLTTEHDCERHTLLRQIEELSASMMDSEAKKQLEMDALHTKLLDMESELQDKTARIGQLEATVIQLQADNEAAAQSCKKSPIEPPSVKRTAVGVPKTPHAVPAAFVAEVAPTVSIVDPPSTCSSARGPESTGTSVAVIPDVCLACREEPFGFMVRCQKCKQQFHAGCVRSKRQKTSRVGCYVFVCEPCESAPSTSSMASSLAS
;
A
#
# COMPACT_ATOMS: atom_id res chain seq x y z
N MET A 1 13.75 -1.73 135.07
CA MET A 1 13.96 -2.43 133.78
C MET A 1 12.62 -2.60 133.06
N PRO A 2 12.11 -1.60 132.28
CA PRO A 2 10.83 -1.76 131.57
C PRO A 2 10.83 -1.44 130.06
N ASN A 3 11.98 -1.23 129.39
CA ASN A 3 12.01 -0.75 128.00
C ASN A 3 12.38 -1.78 126.92
N HIS A 4 12.61 -3.06 127.28
CA HIS A 4 13.06 -4.07 126.32
C HIS A 4 11.94 -4.68 125.46
N GLU A 5 10.71 -4.80 125.99
CA GLU A 5 9.59 -5.39 125.24
C GLU A 5 9.07 -4.48 124.11
N GLY A 6 9.02 -3.16 124.35
CA GLY A 6 8.63 -2.18 123.33
C GLY A 6 9.63 -2.08 122.17
N ALA A 7 10.93 -2.17 122.46
CA ALA A 7 11.98 -2.19 121.44
C ALA A 7 11.93 -3.48 120.59
N LEU A 8 11.64 -4.63 121.20
CA LEU A 8 11.49 -5.90 120.49
C LEU A 8 10.25 -5.93 119.58
N ALA A 9 9.12 -5.38 120.04
CA ALA A 9 7.91 -5.26 119.22
C ALA A 9 8.10 -4.32 118.02
N ALA A 10 8.81 -3.20 118.20
CA ALA A 10 9.16 -2.28 117.12
C ALA A 10 10.09 -2.95 116.09
N LEU A 11 11.06 -3.73 116.55
CA LEU A 11 11.96 -4.50 115.69
C LEU A 11 11.21 -5.57 114.88
N HIS A 12 10.28 -6.31 115.49
CA HIS A 12 9.44 -7.28 114.76
C HIS A 12 8.55 -6.60 113.70
N LYS A 13 8.01 -5.41 114.00
CA LYS A 13 7.22 -4.63 113.03
C LYS A 13 8.09 -4.14 111.87
N GLN A 14 9.31 -3.67 112.15
CA GLN A 14 10.28 -3.30 111.12
C GLN A 14 10.70 -4.50 110.28
N HIS A 15 10.96 -5.64 110.90
CA HIS A 15 11.30 -6.88 110.20
C HIS A 15 10.15 -7.38 109.31
N ALA A 16 8.89 -7.31 109.78
CA ALA A 16 7.72 -7.62 108.98
C ALA A 16 7.59 -6.66 107.78
N ALA A 17 7.74 -5.35 108.00
CA ALA A 17 7.69 -4.35 106.93
C ALA A 17 8.81 -4.56 105.89
N VAL A 18 10.04 -4.86 106.33
CA VAL A 18 11.14 -5.19 105.43
C VAL A 18 10.86 -6.47 104.65
N ARG A 19 10.29 -7.49 105.29
CA ARG A 19 9.90 -8.74 104.62
C ARG A 19 8.82 -8.50 103.57
N ASP A 20 7.82 -7.68 103.87
CA ASP A 20 6.73 -7.37 102.94
C ASP A 20 7.24 -6.55 101.75
N ASN A 21 8.11 -5.56 101.98
CA ASN A 21 8.80 -4.82 100.92
C ASN A 21 9.69 -5.73 100.06
N LEU A 22 10.42 -6.67 100.67
CA LEU A 22 11.21 -7.65 99.92
C LEU A 22 10.33 -8.54 99.05
N ASN A 23 9.20 -9.01 99.59
CA ASN A 23 8.23 -9.81 98.82
C ASN A 23 7.64 -9.01 97.65
N GLU A 24 7.35 -7.73 97.84
CA GLU A 24 6.89 -6.83 96.78
C GLU A 24 7.97 -6.63 95.70
N ILE A 25 9.23 -6.40 96.10
CA ILE A 25 10.37 -6.31 95.17
C ILE A 25 10.53 -7.62 94.39
N TYR A 26 10.43 -8.78 95.05
CA TYR A 26 10.49 -10.09 94.39
C TYR A 26 9.33 -10.28 93.40
N ALA A 27 8.11 -9.85 93.75
CA ALA A 27 6.96 -9.94 92.85
C ALA A 27 7.14 -9.05 91.61
N VAL A 28 7.61 -7.81 91.79
CA VAL A 28 7.89 -6.88 90.67
C VAL A 28 9.04 -7.42 89.81
N LEU A 29 10.09 -7.97 90.41
CA LEU A 29 11.21 -8.56 89.67
C LEU A 29 10.77 -9.78 88.87
N ALA A 30 9.94 -10.66 89.44
CA ALA A 30 9.36 -11.80 88.75
C ALA A 30 8.52 -11.37 87.54
N LEU A 31 7.68 -10.34 87.70
CA LEU A 31 6.91 -9.76 86.59
C LEU A 31 7.80 -9.17 85.51
N LYS A 32 8.88 -8.46 85.87
CA LYS A 32 9.84 -7.88 84.91
C LYS A 32 10.63 -8.95 84.16
N VAL A 33 10.99 -10.04 84.81
CA VAL A 33 11.63 -11.20 84.16
C VAL A 33 10.68 -11.82 83.14
N GLU A 34 9.40 -11.99 83.50
CA GLU A 34 8.40 -12.54 82.59
C GLU A 34 8.08 -11.60 81.42
N GLU A 35 7.98 -10.29 81.67
CA GLU A 35 7.83 -9.26 80.64
C GLU A 35 9.02 -9.26 79.66
N THR A 36 10.24 -9.37 80.18
CA THR A 36 11.45 -9.45 79.36
C THR A 36 11.49 -10.75 78.54
N ARG A 37 11.07 -11.88 79.13
CA ARG A 37 10.95 -13.16 78.43
C ARG A 37 9.94 -13.08 77.30
N ASN A 38 8.76 -12.51 77.56
CA ASN A 38 7.70 -12.32 76.56
C ASN A 38 8.15 -11.38 75.44
N ARG A 39 8.83 -10.26 75.75
CA ARG A 39 9.40 -9.37 74.74
C ARG A 39 10.45 -10.07 73.87
N LYS A 40 11.32 -10.91 74.46
CA LYS A 40 12.29 -11.71 73.70
C LYS A 40 11.62 -12.70 72.76
N LEU A 41 10.55 -13.37 73.21
CA LEU A 41 9.78 -14.28 72.38
C LEU A 41 9.07 -13.56 71.22
N GLU A 42 8.46 -12.40 71.47
CA GLU A 42 7.82 -11.62 70.43
C GLU A 42 8.82 -11.07 69.42
N ASN A 43 9.98 -10.58 69.87
CA ASN A 43 11.05 -10.17 68.96
C ASN A 43 11.54 -11.34 68.10
N ALA A 44 11.75 -12.53 68.68
CA ALA A 44 12.16 -13.71 67.92
C ALA A 44 11.11 -14.12 66.86
N ARG A 45 9.82 -14.00 67.20
CA ARG A 45 8.71 -14.25 66.27
C ARG A 45 8.69 -13.23 65.13
N GLN A 46 8.93 -11.95 65.44
CA GLN A 46 9.04 -10.90 64.43
C GLN A 46 10.25 -11.12 63.53
N ASP A 47 11.42 -11.46 64.08
CA ASP A 47 12.63 -11.76 63.31
C ASP A 47 12.41 -12.94 62.35
N GLU A 48 11.70 -13.99 62.80
CA GLU A 48 11.34 -15.12 61.96
C GLU A 48 10.42 -14.72 60.79
N LEU A 49 9.41 -13.89 61.05
CA LEU A 49 8.51 -13.37 60.01
C LEU A 49 9.27 -12.52 58.98
N HIS A 50 10.12 -11.60 59.43
CA HIS A 50 10.96 -10.77 58.54
C HIS A 50 11.90 -11.65 57.71
N GLN A 51 12.48 -12.70 58.30
CA GLN A 51 13.34 -13.63 57.57
C GLN A 51 12.56 -14.41 56.51
N GLN A 52 11.33 -14.84 56.81
CA GLN A 52 10.45 -15.50 55.82
C GLN A 52 10.07 -14.56 54.67
N GLU A 53 9.73 -13.30 54.96
CA GLU A 53 9.44 -12.29 53.93
C GLU A 53 10.67 -12.00 53.06
N LYS A 54 11.85 -11.87 53.67
CA LYS A 54 13.11 -11.69 52.94
C LYS A 54 13.38 -12.83 51.97
N VAL A 55 13.13 -14.09 52.38
CA VAL A 55 13.28 -15.25 51.50
C VAL A 55 12.29 -15.20 50.34
N LYS A 56 11.02 -14.85 50.59
CA LYS A 56 10.00 -14.69 49.55
C LYS A 56 10.40 -13.63 48.53
N TRP A 57 10.77 -12.44 48.99
CA TRP A 57 11.21 -11.35 48.10
C TRP A 57 12.45 -11.73 47.30
N THR A 58 13.41 -12.45 47.90
CA THR A 58 14.59 -12.93 47.18
C THR A 58 14.20 -13.88 46.04
N HIS A 59 13.24 -14.77 46.29
CA HIS A 59 12.73 -15.70 45.28
C HIS A 59 11.96 -14.98 44.17
N GLU A 60 11.12 -14.00 44.52
CA GLU A 60 10.41 -13.15 43.55
C GLU A 60 11.36 -12.35 42.68
N VAL A 61 12.38 -11.71 43.27
CA VAL A 61 13.43 -10.99 42.56
C VAL A 61 14.20 -11.92 41.61
N GLN A 62 14.50 -13.15 42.05
CA GLN A 62 15.15 -14.14 41.19
C GLN A 62 14.25 -14.52 40.00
N GLY A 63 12.96 -14.80 40.23
CA GLY A 63 12.02 -15.14 39.16
C GLY A 63 11.84 -14.00 38.15
N LEU A 64 11.77 -12.75 38.63
CA LEU A 64 11.73 -11.58 37.75
C LEU A 64 13.02 -11.41 36.94
N ASN A 65 14.18 -11.67 37.54
CA ASN A 65 15.46 -11.61 36.81
C ASN A 65 15.54 -12.68 35.72
N GLU A 66 15.09 -13.90 35.98
CA GLU A 66 15.03 -14.97 34.98
C GLU A 66 14.12 -14.60 33.80
N LEU A 67 12.95 -14.02 34.09
CA LEU A 67 12.04 -13.48 33.07
C LEU A 67 12.69 -12.35 32.26
N ILE A 68 13.37 -11.40 32.91
CA ILE A 68 14.07 -10.31 32.23
C ILE A 68 15.14 -10.86 31.28
N VAL A 69 15.93 -11.84 31.72
CA VAL A 69 16.96 -12.48 30.88
C VAL A 69 16.32 -13.19 29.68
N SER A 70 15.22 -13.93 29.90
CA SER A 70 14.50 -14.59 28.82
C SER A 70 13.97 -13.61 27.77
N TYR A 71 13.37 -12.49 28.20
CA TYR A 71 12.90 -11.45 27.28
C TYR A 71 14.03 -10.77 26.52
N LYS A 72 15.19 -10.54 27.15
CA LYS A 72 16.35 -9.98 26.46
C LYS A 72 16.84 -10.88 25.33
N LEU A 73 16.95 -12.19 25.60
CA LEU A 73 17.33 -13.17 24.57
C LEU A 73 16.33 -13.22 23.41
N LEU A 74 15.03 -13.15 23.72
CA LEU A 74 13.98 -13.12 22.70
C LEU A 74 14.05 -11.84 21.83
N ILE A 75 14.33 -10.68 22.45
CA ILE A 75 14.53 -9.42 21.73
C ILE A 75 15.77 -9.50 20.82
N GLU A 76 16.88 -10.06 21.32
CA GLU A 76 18.10 -10.25 20.52
C GLU A 76 17.86 -11.18 19.32
N GLU A 77 17.11 -12.27 19.52
CA GLU A 77 16.71 -13.18 18.43
C GLU A 77 15.85 -12.46 17.39
N HIS A 78 14.82 -11.72 17.80
CA HIS A 78 13.97 -10.95 16.89
C HIS A 78 14.74 -9.85 16.15
N ASN A 79 15.69 -9.20 16.80
CA ASN A 79 16.56 -8.23 16.15
C ASN A 79 17.42 -8.91 15.08
N SER A 80 18.00 -10.08 15.37
CA SER A 80 18.77 -10.86 14.40
C SER A 80 17.93 -11.28 13.19
N GLN A 81 16.70 -11.75 13.41
CA GLN A 81 15.75 -12.08 12.35
C GLN A 81 15.40 -10.85 11.49
N THR A 82 15.20 -9.69 12.13
CA THR A 82 14.89 -8.44 11.44
C THR A 82 16.05 -7.99 10.55
N GLU A 83 17.29 -8.08 11.04
CA GLU A 83 18.48 -7.79 10.24
C GLU A 83 18.63 -8.76 9.05
N GLU A 84 18.36 -10.05 9.26
CA GLU A 84 18.40 -11.04 8.17
C GLU A 84 17.35 -10.74 7.11
N MET A 85 16.10 -10.48 7.51
CA MET A 85 15.04 -10.06 6.59
C MET A 85 15.44 -8.78 5.83
N GLY A 86 16.02 -7.80 6.51
CA GLY A 86 16.55 -6.58 5.88
C GLY A 86 17.60 -6.87 4.80
N ARG A 87 18.55 -7.78 5.08
CA ARG A 87 19.55 -8.22 4.08
C ARG A 87 18.89 -8.90 2.88
N THR A 88 17.89 -9.77 3.10
CA THR A 88 17.19 -10.44 2.00
C THR A 88 16.38 -9.47 1.13
N LEU A 89 15.77 -8.45 1.74
CA LEU A 89 15.03 -7.40 1.03
C LEU A 89 15.97 -6.63 0.10
N ILE A 90 17.10 -6.14 0.61
CA ILE A 90 18.11 -5.41 -0.19
C ILE A 90 18.61 -6.28 -1.35
N ALA A 91 18.89 -7.57 -1.10
CA ALA A 91 19.31 -8.49 -2.16
C ALA A 91 18.22 -8.71 -3.23
N SER A 92 16.94 -8.71 -2.84
CA SER A 92 15.81 -8.81 -3.76
C SER A 92 15.62 -7.53 -4.58
N GLU A 93 15.77 -6.36 -3.97
CA GLU A 93 15.73 -5.06 -4.65
C GLU A 93 16.83 -4.96 -5.71
N GLN A 94 18.06 -5.35 -5.37
CA GLN A 94 19.18 -5.39 -6.31
C GLN A 94 18.91 -6.32 -7.50
N LYS A 95 18.33 -7.51 -7.25
CA LYS A 95 17.90 -8.42 -8.33
C LYS A 95 16.83 -7.78 -9.22
N GLY A 96 15.88 -7.05 -8.62
CA GLY A 96 14.86 -6.30 -9.34
C GLY A 96 15.45 -5.27 -10.30
N VAL A 97 16.43 -4.49 -9.82
CA VAL A 97 17.14 -3.49 -10.64
C VAL A 97 17.87 -4.15 -11.81
N ILE A 98 18.61 -5.23 -11.57
CA ILE A 98 19.35 -5.95 -12.62
C ILE A 98 18.38 -6.51 -13.69
N LEU A 99 17.25 -7.08 -13.27
CA LEU A 99 16.24 -7.59 -14.19
C LEU A 99 15.61 -6.48 -15.02
N GLN A 100 15.35 -5.32 -14.43
CA GLN A 100 14.81 -4.16 -15.13
C GLN A 100 15.80 -3.62 -16.19
N GLU A 101 17.08 -3.53 -15.85
CA GLU A 101 18.13 -3.14 -16.79
C GLU A 101 18.24 -4.15 -17.94
N THR A 102 18.24 -5.44 -17.63
CA THR A 102 18.26 -6.52 -18.64
C THR A 102 17.04 -6.46 -19.55
N LEU A 103 15.85 -6.15 -19.02
CA LEU A 103 14.64 -5.98 -19.82
C LEU A 103 14.77 -4.79 -20.78
N LYS A 104 15.27 -3.66 -20.28
CA LYS A 104 15.52 -2.46 -21.11
C LYS A 104 16.52 -2.73 -22.23
N GLU A 105 17.60 -3.45 -21.95
CA GLU A 105 18.57 -3.87 -22.98
C GLU A 105 17.93 -4.77 -24.04
N ARG A 106 17.09 -5.73 -23.62
CA ARG A 106 16.37 -6.62 -24.55
C ARG A 106 15.34 -5.87 -25.40
N GLU A 107 14.62 -4.93 -24.82
CA GLU A 107 13.69 -4.06 -25.55
C GLU A 107 14.43 -3.25 -26.62
N GLN A 108 15.54 -2.62 -26.25
CA GLN A 108 16.39 -1.89 -27.19
C GLN A 108 16.92 -2.79 -28.32
N PHE A 109 17.34 -4.01 -27.98
CA PHE A 109 17.78 -4.99 -28.97
C PHE A 109 16.66 -5.38 -29.94
N ILE A 110 15.44 -5.65 -29.44
CA ILE A 110 14.29 -5.99 -30.27
C ILE A 110 13.94 -4.83 -31.21
N VAL A 111 13.87 -3.61 -30.68
CA VAL A 111 13.60 -2.40 -31.48
C VAL A 111 14.62 -2.24 -32.60
N LYS A 112 15.91 -2.42 -32.29
CA LYS A 112 16.99 -2.37 -33.27
C LYS A 112 16.82 -3.44 -34.36
N MET A 113 16.57 -4.68 -33.97
CA MET A 113 16.37 -5.79 -34.92
C MET A 113 15.15 -5.58 -35.83
N LEU A 114 14.07 -5.02 -35.29
CA LEU A 114 12.88 -4.69 -36.07
C LEU A 114 13.17 -3.57 -37.07
N ALA A 115 13.88 -2.51 -36.66
CA ALA A 115 14.28 -1.42 -37.55
C ALA A 115 15.22 -1.90 -38.66
N GLU A 116 16.19 -2.77 -38.35
CA GLU A 116 17.08 -3.38 -39.35
C GLU A 116 16.29 -4.25 -40.34
N LYS A 117 15.32 -5.02 -39.86
CA LYS A 117 14.45 -5.84 -40.72
C LYS A 117 13.57 -4.96 -41.62
N GLU A 118 12.99 -3.89 -41.08
CA GLU A 118 12.18 -2.93 -41.84
C GLU A 118 13.00 -2.26 -42.94
N ALA A 119 14.21 -1.80 -42.62
CA ALA A 119 15.14 -1.24 -43.60
C ALA A 119 15.48 -2.25 -44.70
N ALA A 120 15.78 -3.51 -44.33
CA ALA A 120 16.05 -4.57 -45.31
C ALA A 120 14.85 -4.89 -46.20
N THR A 121 13.63 -4.90 -45.64
CA THR A 121 12.40 -5.08 -46.43
C THR A 121 12.16 -3.91 -47.38
N LYS A 122 12.41 -2.67 -46.95
CA LYS A 122 12.27 -1.50 -47.80
C LYS A 122 13.21 -1.55 -49.00
N VAL A 123 14.48 -1.87 -48.78
CA VAL A 123 15.46 -2.05 -49.88
C VAL A 123 15.01 -3.15 -50.86
N ARG A 124 14.43 -4.25 -50.36
CA ARG A 124 13.89 -5.31 -51.22
C ARG A 124 12.69 -4.85 -52.04
N VAL A 125 11.78 -4.09 -51.44
CA VAL A 125 10.61 -3.52 -52.14
C VAL A 125 11.06 -2.54 -53.21
N ASP A 126 11.95 -1.58 -52.87
CA ASP A 126 12.49 -0.61 -53.82
C ASP A 126 13.20 -1.31 -55.00
N SER A 127 13.93 -2.40 -54.73
CA SER A 127 14.57 -3.21 -55.77
C SER A 127 13.55 -3.94 -56.67
N HIS A 128 12.42 -4.38 -56.11
CA HIS A 128 11.38 -5.06 -56.87
C HIS A 128 10.62 -4.07 -57.74
N GLU A 129 10.26 -2.90 -57.20
CA GLU A 129 9.64 -1.81 -57.95
C GLU A 129 10.53 -1.33 -59.11
N HIS A 130 11.85 -1.25 -58.89
CA HIS A 130 12.79 -0.92 -59.94
C HIS A 130 12.85 -2.01 -61.04
N ALA A 131 12.87 -3.29 -60.66
CA ALA A 131 12.85 -4.39 -61.61
C ALA A 131 11.55 -4.41 -62.43
N ASP A 132 10.40 -4.21 -61.79
CA ASP A 132 9.08 -4.13 -62.44
C ASP A 132 9.02 -2.95 -63.42
N PHE A 133 9.58 -1.79 -63.04
CA PHE A 133 9.71 -0.63 -63.93
C PHE A 133 10.57 -0.96 -65.16
N CYS A 134 11.75 -1.58 -64.97
CA CYS A 134 12.63 -1.96 -66.08
C CYS A 134 11.97 -2.98 -67.02
N MET A 135 11.25 -3.96 -66.47
CA MET A 135 10.49 -4.94 -67.26
C MET A 135 9.40 -4.25 -68.10
N SER A 136 8.64 -3.33 -67.50
CA SER A 136 7.62 -2.56 -68.23
C SER A 136 8.21 -1.67 -69.33
N GLU A 137 9.38 -1.08 -69.09
CA GLU A 137 10.08 -0.29 -70.11
C GLU A 137 10.56 -1.16 -71.27
N PHE A 138 11.10 -2.35 -70.97
CA PHE A 138 11.50 -3.33 -71.97
C PHE A 138 10.31 -3.78 -72.83
N GLU A 139 9.18 -4.12 -72.21
CA GLU A 139 7.94 -4.48 -72.93
C GLU A 139 7.47 -3.34 -73.85
N ARG A 140 7.56 -2.08 -73.41
CA ARG A 140 7.23 -0.92 -74.24
C ARG A 140 8.17 -0.80 -75.44
N GLN A 141 9.47 -0.96 -75.24
CA GLN A 141 10.46 -0.93 -76.33
C GLN A 141 10.23 -2.09 -77.31
N GLN A 142 9.95 -3.29 -76.81
CA GLN A 142 9.63 -4.46 -77.63
C GLN A 142 8.38 -4.23 -78.49
N LYS A 143 7.33 -3.66 -77.91
CA LYS A 143 6.10 -3.31 -78.63
C LYS A 143 6.38 -2.30 -79.75
N PHE A 144 7.11 -1.24 -79.45
CA PHE A 144 7.48 -0.23 -80.44
C PHE A 144 8.32 -0.81 -81.59
N ALA A 145 9.31 -1.65 -81.27
CA ALA A 145 10.12 -2.33 -82.28
C ALA A 145 9.27 -3.27 -83.17
N SER A 146 8.30 -3.97 -82.57
CA SER A 146 7.37 -4.84 -83.29
C SER A 146 6.46 -4.04 -84.23
N GLU A 147 5.94 -2.89 -83.78
CA GLU A 147 5.16 -1.98 -84.61
C GLU A 147 5.97 -1.43 -85.79
N GLN A 148 7.24 -1.06 -85.58
CA GLN A 148 8.13 -0.63 -86.67
C GLN A 148 8.39 -1.75 -87.68
N LEU A 149 8.64 -2.98 -87.21
CA LEU A 149 8.82 -4.13 -88.09
C LEU A 149 7.58 -4.40 -88.94
N GLU A 150 6.39 -4.30 -88.35
CA GLU A 150 5.13 -4.44 -89.09
C GLU A 150 4.96 -3.32 -90.12
N GLN A 151 5.31 -2.08 -89.77
CA GLN A 151 5.28 -0.97 -90.73
C GLN A 151 6.23 -1.18 -91.92
N VAL A 152 7.44 -1.70 -91.66
CA VAL A 152 8.40 -2.06 -92.72
C VAL A 152 7.84 -3.18 -93.59
N ARG A 153 7.25 -4.21 -92.97
CA ARG A 153 6.61 -5.33 -93.69
C ARG A 153 5.46 -4.84 -94.58
N MET A 154 4.60 -3.95 -94.09
CA MET A 154 3.53 -3.32 -94.87
C MET A 154 4.09 -2.48 -96.02
N THR A 155 5.17 -1.74 -95.79
CA THR A 155 5.83 -0.95 -96.85
C THR A 155 6.44 -1.86 -97.92
N ALA A 156 7.07 -2.98 -97.53
CA ALA A 156 7.63 -3.95 -98.46
C ALA A 156 6.53 -4.58 -99.33
N THR A 157 5.41 -5.01 -98.74
CA THR A 157 4.27 -5.55 -99.52
C THR A 157 3.68 -4.52 -100.48
N TYR A 158 3.64 -3.24 -100.10
CA TYR A 158 3.24 -2.16 -101.01
C TYR A 158 4.23 -1.99 -102.18
N LEU A 159 5.54 -2.02 -101.90
CA LEU A 159 6.57 -1.97 -102.94
C LEU A 159 6.53 -3.18 -103.88
N ASP A 160 6.23 -4.38 -103.37
CA ASP A 160 6.03 -5.58 -104.18
C ASP A 160 4.81 -5.43 -105.10
N SER A 161 3.69 -4.90 -104.59
CA SER A 161 2.52 -4.58 -105.41
C SER A 161 2.87 -3.57 -106.49
N TYR A 162 3.57 -2.49 -106.13
CA TYR A 162 4.00 -1.46 -107.06
C TYR A 162 4.96 -2.00 -108.14
N SER A 163 5.92 -2.85 -107.75
CA SER A 163 6.84 -3.55 -108.66
C SER A 163 6.09 -4.51 -109.60
N SER A 164 5.10 -5.22 -109.08
CA SER A 164 4.18 -6.04 -109.89
C SER A 164 3.42 -5.18 -110.90
N ASP A 165 2.89 -4.03 -110.49
CA ASP A 165 2.14 -3.15 -111.38
C ASP A 165 3.03 -2.49 -112.44
N ILE A 166 4.27 -2.12 -112.09
CA ILE A 166 5.30 -1.73 -113.05
C ILE A 166 5.59 -2.89 -114.01
N SER A 167 5.75 -4.11 -113.51
CA SER A 167 6.01 -5.28 -114.35
C SER A 167 4.84 -5.57 -115.30
N LYS A 168 3.59 -5.39 -114.85
CA LYS A 168 2.41 -5.45 -115.71
C LYS A 168 2.43 -4.33 -116.75
N ALA A 169 2.74 -3.10 -116.36
CA ALA A 169 2.82 -1.97 -117.28
C ALA A 169 3.93 -2.17 -118.32
N ILE A 170 5.11 -2.67 -117.93
CA ILE A 170 6.19 -3.05 -118.84
C ILE A 170 5.75 -4.18 -119.76
N ASN A 171 5.06 -5.21 -119.23
CA ASN A 171 4.55 -6.30 -120.06
C ASN A 171 3.48 -5.85 -121.04
N GLU A 172 2.57 -4.96 -120.65
CA GLU A 172 1.59 -4.34 -121.54
C GLU A 172 2.29 -3.45 -122.57
N LEU A 173 3.27 -2.64 -122.18
CA LEU A 173 4.08 -1.85 -123.11
C LEU A 173 4.86 -2.74 -124.08
N ALA A 174 5.42 -3.85 -123.61
CA ALA A 174 6.10 -4.84 -124.43
C ALA A 174 5.13 -5.62 -125.32
N LYS A 175 3.87 -5.79 -124.92
CA LYS A 175 2.80 -6.32 -125.78
C LYS A 175 2.36 -5.27 -126.79
N GLU A 176 2.30 -3.98 -126.46
CA GLU A 176 2.00 -2.89 -127.39
C GLU A 176 3.13 -2.72 -128.40
N VAL A 177 4.39 -2.74 -127.96
CA VAL A 177 5.57 -2.74 -128.84
C VAL A 177 5.56 -3.99 -129.72
N ARG A 178 5.34 -5.19 -129.16
CA ARG A 178 5.16 -6.39 -129.98
C ARG A 178 3.94 -6.33 -130.87
N SER A 179 2.84 -5.71 -130.46
CA SER A 179 1.65 -5.52 -131.29
C SER A 179 1.90 -4.48 -132.38
N LEU A 180 2.80 -3.53 -132.18
CA LEU A 180 3.24 -2.58 -133.19
C LEU A 180 4.21 -3.26 -134.16
N GLU A 181 5.17 -4.03 -133.66
CA GLU A 181 6.08 -4.89 -134.44
C GLU A 181 5.30 -5.99 -135.18
N GLU A 182 4.26 -6.55 -134.57
CA GLU A 182 3.32 -7.48 -135.18
C GLU A 182 2.39 -6.72 -136.11
N SER A 183 1.92 -5.48 -135.86
CA SER A 183 1.12 -4.74 -136.84
C SER A 183 1.95 -4.35 -138.07
N GLN A 184 3.25 -4.08 -137.87
CA GLN A 184 4.26 -3.91 -138.92
C GLN A 184 4.51 -5.26 -139.62
N GLY A 185 4.68 -6.33 -138.84
CA GLY A 185 4.83 -7.71 -139.27
C GLY A 185 3.57 -8.30 -139.89
N THR A 186 2.38 -7.76 -139.62
CA THR A 186 1.05 -8.15 -140.15
C THR A 186 0.73 -7.27 -141.33
N CYS A 187 1.25 -6.04 -141.44
CA CYS A 187 1.42 -5.37 -142.73
C CYS A 187 2.36 -6.18 -143.64
N GLU A 188 3.42 -6.80 -143.10
CA GLU A 188 4.33 -7.70 -143.82
C GLU A 188 3.80 -9.15 -143.98
N ALA A 189 2.87 -9.63 -143.13
CA ALA A 189 2.34 -11.01 -143.12
C ALA A 189 0.87 -11.14 -143.58
N MET A 190 0.11 -10.06 -143.65
CA MET A 190 -1.09 -9.93 -144.49
C MET A 190 -0.70 -9.83 -145.97
N MET A 191 0.53 -9.33 -146.24
CA MET A 191 1.29 -9.59 -147.47
C MET A 191 1.81 -11.05 -147.54
N LEU A 192 2.17 -11.60 -146.38
CA LEU A 192 2.59 -12.97 -146.08
C LEU A 192 1.73 -14.09 -146.63
N SER A 193 0.48 -14.13 -146.17
CA SER A 193 -0.48 -15.24 -146.35
C SER A 193 -1.59 -15.14 -145.29
N ILE A 194 -2.89 -15.24 -145.57
CA ILE A 194 -3.55 -16.33 -146.33
C ILE A 194 -2.88 -17.69 -146.03
N SER A 195 -2.51 -17.99 -144.77
CA SER A 195 -2.11 -19.36 -144.39
C SER A 195 -2.28 -19.66 -142.88
N ASN A 196 -3.50 -20.08 -142.54
CA ASN A 196 -3.84 -21.16 -141.59
C ASN A 196 -3.38 -21.15 -140.10
N ASN A 197 -4.29 -20.69 -139.22
CA ASN A 197 -4.98 -21.36 -138.07
C ASN A 197 -4.32 -22.33 -137.01
N LYS A 198 -4.69 -22.06 -135.73
CA LYS A 198 -5.09 -22.91 -134.53
C LYS A 198 -4.11 -23.29 -133.35
N ILE A 199 -4.33 -22.67 -132.15
CA ILE A 199 -4.67 -23.13 -130.74
C ILE A 199 -4.04 -24.46 -130.16
N PRO A 200 -3.76 -24.74 -128.82
CA PRO A 200 -4.11 -24.17 -127.45
C PRO A 200 -2.99 -24.16 -126.33
N PRO A 201 -3.26 -23.77 -125.05
CA PRO A 201 -2.32 -23.79 -123.90
C PRO A 201 -2.52 -24.94 -122.88
N LYS A 202 -1.45 -25.35 -122.15
CA LYS A 202 -1.43 -26.43 -121.13
C LYS A 202 -1.39 -25.91 -119.68
N SER A 203 -2.16 -26.60 -118.85
CA SER A 203 -2.46 -26.43 -117.43
C SER A 203 -1.32 -26.79 -116.46
N MET A 204 -1.22 -26.06 -115.35
CA MET A 204 -0.51 -26.46 -114.11
C MET A 204 -1.14 -27.72 -113.50
N SER A 205 -0.30 -28.65 -113.05
CA SER A 205 -0.72 -29.97 -112.57
C SER A 205 -1.41 -29.92 -111.20
N ALA A 206 -2.42 -30.78 -111.04
CA ALA A 206 -3.18 -31.00 -109.80
C ALA A 206 -2.31 -31.44 -108.59
N LEU A 207 -1.06 -31.83 -108.81
CA LEU A 207 -0.11 -32.24 -107.77
C LEU A 207 0.45 -31.05 -106.97
N ALA A 208 0.67 -29.89 -107.61
CA ALA A 208 1.16 -28.68 -106.94
C ALA A 208 0.08 -28.04 -106.05
N HIS A 209 -1.18 -28.10 -106.49
CA HIS A 209 -2.32 -27.62 -105.71
C HIS A 209 -2.60 -28.51 -104.49
N LYS A 210 -2.44 -29.83 -104.63
CA LYS A 210 -2.63 -30.78 -103.52
C LYS A 210 -1.54 -30.66 -102.44
N ALA A 211 -0.29 -30.39 -102.83
CA ALA A 211 0.80 -30.15 -101.88
C ALA A 211 0.64 -28.83 -101.11
N LEU A 212 0.16 -27.77 -101.78
CA LEU A 212 -0.13 -26.49 -101.12
C LEU A 212 -1.28 -26.62 -100.12
N ILE A 213 -2.36 -27.32 -100.51
CA ILE A 213 -3.50 -27.59 -99.62
C ILE A 213 -3.07 -28.42 -98.41
N GLN A 214 -2.24 -29.45 -98.59
CA GLN A 214 -1.75 -30.28 -97.49
C GLN A 214 -0.90 -29.47 -96.50
N SER A 215 0.00 -28.61 -96.99
CA SER A 215 0.82 -27.73 -96.13
C SER A 215 -0.03 -26.73 -95.33
N LEU A 216 -1.07 -26.17 -95.96
CA LEU A 216 -2.03 -25.30 -95.28
C LEU A 216 -2.86 -26.07 -94.23
N CYS A 217 -3.26 -27.32 -94.51
CA CYS A 217 -3.96 -28.16 -93.54
C CYS A 217 -3.08 -28.52 -92.33
N ASP A 218 -1.81 -28.83 -92.54
CA ASP A 218 -0.86 -29.14 -91.46
C ASP A 218 -0.59 -27.89 -90.59
N GLN A 219 -0.46 -26.71 -91.20
CA GLN A 219 -0.33 -25.43 -90.47
C GLN A 219 -1.58 -25.10 -89.65
N VAL A 220 -2.78 -25.33 -90.19
CA VAL A 220 -4.04 -25.12 -89.45
C VAL A 220 -4.15 -26.10 -88.27
N GLY A 221 -3.74 -27.36 -88.45
CA GLY A 221 -3.71 -28.34 -87.36
C GLY A 221 -2.73 -27.97 -86.24
N ALA A 222 -1.54 -27.48 -86.59
CA ALA A 222 -0.56 -27.01 -85.61
C ALA A 222 -1.08 -25.79 -84.83
N LEU A 223 -1.70 -24.82 -85.51
CA LEU A 223 -2.31 -23.66 -84.87
C LEU A 223 -3.50 -24.03 -83.99
N GLN A 224 -4.31 -25.02 -84.37
CA GLN A 224 -5.41 -25.53 -83.54
C GLN A 224 -4.89 -26.22 -82.27
N SER A 225 -3.84 -27.05 -82.37
CA SER A 225 -3.22 -27.68 -81.20
C SER A 225 -2.64 -26.62 -80.25
N GLN A 226 -1.99 -25.60 -80.79
CA GLN A 226 -1.41 -24.51 -80.00
C GLN A 226 -2.49 -23.67 -79.30
N ASN A 227 -3.64 -23.46 -79.94
CA ASN A 227 -4.79 -22.80 -79.31
C ASN A 227 -5.39 -23.63 -78.17
N ILE A 228 -5.46 -24.95 -78.31
CA ILE A 228 -5.94 -25.85 -77.26
C ILE A 228 -4.99 -25.84 -76.05
N ASP A 229 -3.67 -25.90 -76.30
CA ASP A 229 -2.67 -25.84 -75.22
C ASP A 229 -2.71 -24.50 -74.48
N LEU A 230 -2.85 -23.38 -75.20
CA LEU A 230 -3.02 -22.05 -74.59
C LEU A 230 -4.32 -21.95 -73.79
N GLY A 231 -5.42 -22.53 -74.27
CA GLY A 231 -6.68 -22.60 -73.53
C GLY A 231 -6.53 -23.35 -72.20
N ASN A 232 -5.88 -24.53 -72.22
CA ASN A 232 -5.63 -25.32 -71.02
C ASN A 232 -4.71 -24.58 -70.02
N GLN A 233 -3.71 -23.84 -70.51
CA GLN A 233 -2.85 -23.01 -69.67
C GLN A 233 -3.60 -21.83 -69.06
N LEU A 234 -4.53 -21.23 -69.80
CA LEU A 234 -5.40 -20.15 -69.30
C LEU A 234 -6.30 -20.67 -68.18
N ASP A 235 -6.99 -21.80 -68.39
CA ASP A 235 -7.88 -22.42 -67.41
C ASP A 235 -7.12 -22.78 -66.11
N THR A 236 -5.90 -23.30 -66.25
CA THR A 236 -5.03 -23.62 -65.10
C THR A 236 -4.62 -22.36 -64.35
N SER A 237 -4.28 -21.28 -65.07
CA SER A 237 -3.90 -20.00 -64.48
C SER A 237 -5.07 -19.33 -63.77
N GLU A 238 -6.28 -19.39 -64.34
CA GLU A 238 -7.51 -18.90 -63.71
C GLU A 238 -7.83 -19.67 -62.42
N ALA A 239 -7.66 -21.00 -62.42
CA ALA A 239 -7.84 -21.82 -61.22
C ALA A 239 -6.82 -21.45 -60.12
N MET A 240 -5.55 -21.25 -60.47
CA MET A 240 -4.53 -20.80 -59.52
C MET A 240 -4.81 -19.40 -58.97
N LEU A 241 -5.29 -18.48 -59.82
CA LEU A 241 -5.68 -17.13 -59.41
C LEU A 241 -6.84 -17.20 -58.40
N SER A 242 -7.88 -18.00 -58.70
CA SER A 242 -9.03 -18.19 -57.81
C SER A 242 -8.59 -18.73 -56.44
N ASN A 243 -7.74 -19.76 -56.41
CA ASN A 243 -7.22 -20.32 -55.16
C ASN A 243 -6.42 -19.29 -54.36
N THR A 244 -5.51 -18.57 -55.01
CA THR A 244 -4.70 -17.52 -54.37
C THR A 244 -5.58 -16.40 -53.81
N THR A 245 -6.65 -16.03 -54.52
CA THR A 245 -7.61 -15.01 -54.07
C THR A 245 -8.35 -15.49 -52.83
N GLN A 246 -8.78 -16.75 -52.80
CA GLN A 246 -9.45 -17.35 -51.65
C GLN A 246 -8.54 -17.44 -50.43
N GLU A 247 -7.27 -17.84 -50.61
CA GLU A 247 -6.25 -17.85 -49.56
C GLU A 247 -5.98 -16.44 -49.02
N ASN A 248 -5.92 -15.42 -49.88
CA ASN A 248 -5.74 -14.03 -49.48
C ASN A 248 -6.91 -13.52 -48.62
N VAL A 249 -8.15 -13.88 -48.96
CA VAL A 249 -9.33 -13.54 -48.16
C VAL A 249 -9.28 -14.24 -46.79
N ALA A 250 -8.88 -15.52 -46.75
CA ALA A 250 -8.74 -16.26 -45.50
C ALA A 250 -7.65 -15.64 -44.60
N LEU A 251 -6.50 -15.27 -45.17
CA LEU A 251 -5.42 -14.59 -44.46
C LEU A 251 -5.86 -13.21 -43.93
N HIS A 252 -6.54 -12.41 -44.74
CA HIS A 252 -7.08 -11.11 -44.29
C HIS A 252 -8.03 -11.26 -43.10
N LYS A 253 -8.89 -12.29 -43.13
CA LYS A 253 -9.79 -12.58 -42.00
C LYS A 253 -9.01 -12.95 -40.74
N GLN A 254 -7.98 -13.80 -40.85
CA GLN A 254 -7.14 -14.17 -39.72
C GLN A 254 -6.39 -12.96 -39.13
N VAL A 255 -5.82 -12.10 -40.00
CA VAL A 255 -5.17 -10.86 -39.56
C VAL A 255 -6.15 -9.96 -38.83
N HIS A 256 -7.37 -9.79 -39.36
CA HIS A 256 -8.39 -8.98 -38.71
C HIS A 256 -8.77 -9.52 -37.32
N GLU A 257 -8.95 -10.83 -37.18
CA GLU A 257 -9.21 -11.47 -35.88
C GLU A 257 -8.04 -11.28 -34.89
N LEU A 258 -6.80 -11.37 -35.36
CA LEU A 258 -5.61 -11.13 -34.53
C LEU A 258 -5.53 -9.67 -34.07
N VAL A 259 -5.84 -8.70 -34.95
CA VAL A 259 -5.88 -7.27 -34.62
C VAL A 259 -6.96 -6.98 -33.57
N GLN A 260 -8.14 -7.59 -33.67
CA GLN A 260 -9.19 -7.46 -32.66
C GLN A 260 -8.73 -8.02 -31.29
N LYS A 261 -8.06 -9.18 -31.28
CA LYS A 261 -7.50 -9.76 -30.04
C LYS A 261 -6.42 -8.87 -29.43
N LEU A 262 -5.55 -8.28 -30.26
CA LEU A 262 -4.52 -7.35 -29.81
C LEU A 262 -5.13 -6.10 -29.15
N HIS A 263 -6.17 -5.51 -29.76
CA HIS A 263 -6.88 -4.37 -29.16
C HIS A 263 -7.55 -4.72 -27.83
N ALA A 264 -8.19 -5.90 -27.73
CA ALA A 264 -8.79 -6.36 -26.48
C ALA A 264 -7.73 -6.53 -25.37
N GLN A 265 -6.55 -7.05 -25.73
CA GLN A 265 -5.43 -7.22 -24.79
C GLN A 265 -4.84 -5.89 -24.35
N GLN A 266 -4.65 -4.93 -25.26
CA GLN A 266 -4.18 -3.57 -24.92
C GLN A 266 -5.13 -2.87 -23.93
N HIS A 267 -6.44 -3.00 -24.14
CA HIS A 267 -7.43 -2.45 -23.23
C HIS A 267 -7.39 -3.10 -21.83
N LEU A 268 -7.15 -4.42 -21.74
CA LEU A 268 -6.95 -5.10 -20.45
C LEU A 268 -5.68 -4.63 -19.74
N VAL A 269 -4.58 -4.43 -20.47
CA VAL A 269 -3.33 -3.89 -19.91
C VAL A 269 -3.56 -2.47 -19.38
N GLY A 270 -4.28 -1.62 -20.10
CA GLY A 270 -4.64 -0.28 -19.63
C GLY A 270 -5.42 -0.31 -18.31
N LYS A 271 -6.44 -1.17 -18.22
CA LYS A 271 -7.20 -1.37 -16.96
C LYS A 271 -6.33 -1.87 -15.80
N TYR A 272 -5.37 -2.75 -16.08
CA TYR A 272 -4.45 -3.24 -15.06
C TYR A 272 -3.52 -2.13 -14.56
N GLN A 273 -3.01 -1.28 -15.46
CA GLN A 273 -2.19 -0.11 -15.11
C GLN A 273 -2.97 0.90 -14.27
N GLU A 274 -4.22 1.21 -14.64
CA GLU A 274 -5.11 2.08 -13.85
C GLU A 274 -5.39 1.49 -12.45
N SER A 275 -5.69 0.19 -12.37
CA SER A 275 -5.91 -0.49 -11.10
C SER A 275 -4.64 -0.52 -10.24
N SER A 276 -3.47 -0.70 -10.85
CA SER A 276 -2.19 -0.67 -10.16
C SER A 276 -1.90 0.72 -9.58
N LEU A 277 -2.19 1.78 -10.33
CA LEU A 277 -2.02 3.17 -9.87
C LEU A 277 -2.93 3.45 -8.66
N CYS A 278 -4.19 3.01 -8.71
CA CYS A 278 -5.12 3.13 -7.59
C CYS A 278 -4.63 2.36 -6.34
N GLY A 279 -4.05 1.16 -6.55
CA GLY A 279 -3.42 0.39 -5.48
C GLY A 279 -2.28 1.13 -4.81
N THR A 280 -1.35 1.71 -5.60
CA THR A 280 -0.24 2.52 -5.08
C THR A 280 -0.74 3.74 -4.30
N GLN A 281 -1.70 4.48 -4.85
CA GLN A 281 -2.29 5.65 -4.17
C GLN A 281 -2.95 5.27 -2.84
N THR A 282 -3.57 4.08 -2.75
CA THR A 282 -4.15 3.59 -1.50
C THR A 282 -3.07 3.25 -0.47
N ILE A 283 -1.96 2.64 -0.90
CA ILE A 283 -0.82 2.35 -0.03
C ILE A 283 -0.20 3.65 0.48
N ASP A 284 0.02 4.65 -0.38
CA ASP A 284 0.57 5.94 0.00
C ASP A 284 -0.33 6.65 1.02
N ALA A 285 -1.65 6.62 0.82
CA ALA A 285 -2.62 7.17 1.77
C ALA A 285 -2.59 6.45 3.13
N MET A 286 -2.45 5.12 3.12
CA MET A 286 -2.32 4.34 4.35
C MET A 286 -1.01 4.65 5.09
N GLN A 287 0.11 4.76 4.36
CA GLN A 287 1.41 5.13 4.94
C GLN A 287 1.36 6.52 5.57
N LEU A 288 0.73 7.48 4.91
CA LEU A 288 0.53 8.82 5.46
C LEU A 288 -0.32 8.76 6.74
N SER A 289 -1.42 8.01 6.75
CA SER A 289 -2.25 7.85 7.95
C SER A 289 -1.50 7.21 9.11
N ILE A 290 -0.64 6.21 8.84
CA ILE A 290 0.19 5.58 9.87
C ILE A 290 1.21 6.59 10.44
N ALA A 291 1.84 7.37 9.57
CA ALA A 291 2.78 8.42 9.99
C ALA A 291 2.09 9.45 10.90
N THR A 292 0.90 9.93 10.52
CA THR A 292 0.11 10.85 11.34
C THR A 292 -0.24 10.26 12.69
N LEU A 293 -0.78 9.04 12.74
CA LEU A 293 -1.12 8.37 14.01
C LEU A 293 0.10 8.17 14.92
N THR A 294 1.26 7.85 14.33
CA THR A 294 2.51 7.69 15.09
C THR A 294 2.92 9.02 15.71
N THR A 295 2.86 10.12 14.95
CA THR A 295 3.19 11.45 15.47
C THR A 295 2.23 11.91 16.56
N GLU A 296 0.92 11.65 16.41
CA GLU A 296 -0.09 11.96 17.42
C GLU A 296 0.17 11.20 18.72
N HIS A 297 0.41 9.89 18.62
CA HIS A 297 0.72 9.06 19.77
C HIS A 297 2.01 9.49 20.48
N ASP A 298 3.05 9.88 19.73
CA ASP A 298 4.29 10.40 20.31
C ASP A 298 4.04 11.73 21.05
N CYS A 299 3.24 12.63 20.49
CA CYS A 299 2.84 13.88 21.15
C CYS A 299 2.05 13.63 22.44
N GLU A 300 1.09 12.70 22.42
CA GLU A 300 0.33 12.28 23.61
C GLU A 300 1.25 11.69 24.67
N ARG A 301 2.16 10.78 24.29
CA ARG A 301 3.15 10.18 25.18
C ARG A 301 4.02 11.25 25.85
N HIS A 302 4.51 12.22 25.09
CA HIS A 302 5.33 13.31 25.63
C HIS A 302 4.53 14.21 26.58
N THR A 303 3.25 14.43 26.29
CA THR A 303 2.38 15.22 27.16
C THR A 303 2.12 14.51 28.49
N LEU A 304 1.85 13.20 28.46
CA LEU A 304 1.69 12.38 29.65
C LEU A 304 2.97 12.30 30.48
N LEU A 305 4.13 12.12 29.83
CA LEU A 305 5.42 12.14 30.53
C LEU A 305 5.65 13.47 31.25
N ARG A 306 5.39 14.59 30.58
CA ARG A 306 5.50 15.92 31.19
C ARG A 306 4.57 16.08 32.40
N GLN A 307 3.32 15.62 32.29
CA GLN A 307 2.38 15.64 33.42
C GLN A 307 2.87 14.80 34.60
N ILE A 308 3.44 13.62 34.34
CA ILE A 308 4.03 12.78 35.39
C ILE A 308 5.21 13.49 36.06
N GLU A 309 6.10 14.11 35.27
CA GLU A 309 7.24 14.88 35.78
C GLU A 309 6.78 16.07 36.64
N GLU A 310 5.81 16.84 36.18
CA GLU A 310 5.23 17.98 36.92
C GLU A 310 4.57 17.56 38.23
N LEU A 311 3.77 16.48 38.21
CA LEU A 311 3.15 15.92 39.42
C LEU A 311 4.19 15.38 40.40
N SER A 312 5.24 14.71 39.88
CA SER A 312 6.33 14.18 40.69
C SER A 312 7.11 15.31 41.36
N ALA A 313 7.41 16.39 40.64
CA ALA A 313 8.07 17.57 41.19
C ALA A 313 7.22 18.24 42.28
N SER A 314 5.92 18.44 42.01
CA SER A 314 4.99 19.01 43.00
C SER A 314 4.85 18.14 44.26
N MET A 315 4.90 16.81 44.11
CA MET A 315 4.85 15.88 45.23
C MET A 315 6.11 15.99 46.09
N MET A 316 7.30 16.00 45.48
CA MET A 316 8.56 16.18 46.21
C MET A 316 8.61 17.53 46.95
N ASP A 317 8.14 18.62 46.32
CA ASP A 317 8.07 19.92 46.98
C ASP A 317 7.12 19.91 48.19
N SER A 318 5.99 19.20 48.09
CA SER A 318 5.05 19.04 49.20
C SER A 318 5.67 18.24 50.34
N GLU A 319 6.36 17.16 50.02
CA GLU A 319 7.05 16.31 50.99
C GLU A 319 8.19 17.06 51.69
N ALA A 320 8.99 17.83 50.94
CA ALA A 320 10.03 18.69 51.49
C ALA A 320 9.46 19.73 52.48
N LYS A 321 8.32 20.36 52.16
CA LYS A 321 7.63 21.28 53.09
C LYS A 321 7.15 20.57 54.35
N LYS A 322 6.55 19.39 54.23
CA LYS A 322 6.13 18.59 55.38
C LYS A 322 7.32 18.18 56.25
N GLN A 323 8.45 17.85 55.63
CA GLN A 323 9.67 17.53 56.38
C GLN A 323 10.17 18.74 57.18
N LEU A 324 10.16 19.94 56.58
CA LEU A 324 10.51 21.18 57.30
C LEU A 324 9.55 21.46 58.47
N GLU A 325 8.25 21.22 58.29
CA GLU A 325 7.26 21.37 59.37
C GLU A 325 7.49 20.36 60.51
N MET A 326 7.79 19.10 60.15
CA MET A 326 8.14 18.05 61.11
C MET A 326 9.42 18.38 61.87
N ASP A 327 10.46 18.85 61.19
CA ASP A 327 11.72 19.26 61.81
C ASP A 327 11.50 20.43 62.77
N ALA A 328 10.69 21.43 62.38
CA ALA A 328 10.33 22.56 63.24
C ALA A 328 9.53 22.14 64.48
N LEU A 329 8.61 21.18 64.35
CA LEU A 329 7.89 20.59 65.48
C LEU A 329 8.83 19.78 66.38
N HIS A 330 9.79 19.05 65.80
CA HIS A 330 10.79 18.31 66.54
C HIS A 330 11.69 19.24 67.36
N THR A 331 12.15 20.36 66.79
CA THR A 331 12.91 21.38 67.53
C THR A 331 12.10 21.94 68.71
N LYS A 332 10.81 22.28 68.50
CA LYS A 332 9.95 22.75 69.59
C LYS A 332 9.78 21.72 70.72
N LEU A 333 9.69 20.44 70.37
CA LEU A 333 9.62 19.36 71.36
C LEU A 333 10.91 19.29 72.20
N LEU A 334 12.08 19.41 71.56
CA LEU A 334 13.37 19.45 72.27
C LEU A 334 13.47 20.66 73.20
N ASP A 335 13.01 21.84 72.76
CA ASP A 335 12.99 23.04 73.60
C ASP A 335 12.08 22.86 74.83
N MET A 336 10.87 22.30 74.63
CA MET A 336 9.95 22.01 75.74
C MET A 336 10.50 20.94 76.69
N GLU A 337 11.20 19.93 76.17
CA GLU A 337 11.85 18.90 76.97
C GLU A 337 12.97 19.50 77.82
N SER A 338 13.79 20.40 77.26
CA SER A 338 14.80 21.15 78.00
C SER A 338 14.18 22.02 79.10
N GLU A 339 13.09 22.74 78.81
CA GLU A 339 12.40 23.57 79.81
C GLU A 339 11.79 22.71 80.94
N LEU A 340 11.28 21.52 80.61
CA LEU A 340 10.81 20.55 81.59
C LEU A 340 11.96 20.03 82.47
N GLN A 341 13.12 19.73 81.89
CA GLN A 341 14.31 19.33 82.65
C GLN A 341 14.76 20.44 83.61
N ASP A 342 14.82 21.69 83.16
CA ASP A 342 15.17 22.85 83.99
C ASP A 342 14.17 23.06 85.14
N LYS A 343 12.86 22.97 84.85
CA LYS A 343 11.82 23.05 85.87
C LYS A 343 11.94 21.92 86.89
N THR A 344 12.23 20.71 86.44
CA THR A 344 12.43 19.55 87.30
C THR A 344 13.64 19.75 88.21
N ALA A 345 14.76 20.24 87.68
CA ALA A 345 15.94 20.57 88.47
C ALA A 345 15.65 21.65 89.52
N ARG A 346 14.88 22.68 89.14
CA ARG A 346 14.47 23.75 90.07
C ARG A 346 13.54 23.25 91.17
N ILE A 347 12.62 22.35 90.85
CA ILE A 347 11.77 21.69 91.86
C ILE A 347 12.66 20.92 92.84
N GLY A 348 13.61 20.12 92.36
CA GLY A 348 14.55 19.40 93.23
C GLY A 348 15.37 20.32 94.15
N GLN A 349 15.79 21.49 93.67
CA GLN A 349 16.46 22.50 94.49
C GLN A 349 15.53 23.10 95.57
N LEU A 350 14.28 23.40 95.21
CA LEU A 350 13.28 23.90 96.15
C LEU A 350 12.94 22.86 97.22
N GLU A 351 12.76 21.60 96.82
CA GLU A 351 12.55 20.48 97.74
C GLU A 351 13.72 20.34 98.72
N ALA A 352 14.97 20.39 98.24
CA ALA A 352 16.15 20.39 99.09
C ALA A 352 16.19 21.58 100.07
N THR A 353 15.80 22.77 99.60
CA THR A 353 15.72 23.98 100.44
C THR A 353 14.64 23.85 101.52
N VAL A 354 13.48 23.28 101.17
CA VAL A 354 12.40 23.03 102.12
C VAL A 354 12.84 22.03 103.19
N ILE A 355 13.51 20.95 102.80
CA ILE A 355 14.08 19.98 103.75
C ILE A 355 15.07 20.66 104.70
N GLN A 356 15.96 21.51 104.16
CA GLN A 356 16.90 22.28 104.99
C GLN A 356 16.21 23.23 105.95
N LEU A 357 15.22 24.00 105.48
CA LEU A 357 14.46 24.92 106.33
C LEU A 357 13.62 24.19 107.40
N GLN A 358 13.12 22.98 107.10
CA GLN A 358 12.46 22.12 108.08
C GLN A 358 13.45 21.69 109.17
N ALA A 359 14.66 21.25 108.79
CA ALA A 359 15.72 20.92 109.74
C ALA A 359 16.16 22.14 110.59
N ASP A 360 16.27 23.32 109.97
CA ASP A 360 16.64 24.55 110.66
C ASP A 360 15.51 25.04 111.60
N ASN A 361 14.23 24.88 111.23
CA ASN A 361 13.10 25.20 112.11
C ASN A 361 12.98 24.22 113.27
N GLU A 362 13.26 22.93 113.07
CA GLU A 362 13.36 21.95 114.15
C GLU A 362 14.51 22.30 115.11
N ALA A 363 15.63 22.79 114.60
CA ALA A 363 16.74 23.32 115.40
C ALA A 363 16.40 24.65 116.11
N ALA A 364 15.66 25.55 115.47
CA ALA A 364 15.23 26.83 116.04
C ALA A 364 14.13 26.66 117.10
N ALA A 365 13.23 25.70 116.92
CA ALA A 365 12.23 25.30 117.91
C ALA A 365 12.88 24.76 119.20
N GLN A 366 14.11 24.24 119.13
CA GLN A 366 14.91 23.87 120.31
C GLN A 366 15.63 25.07 120.97
N SER A 367 15.65 26.25 120.34
CA SER A 367 16.50 27.39 120.74
C SER A 367 15.74 28.59 121.36
N CYS A 368 14.41 28.69 121.25
CA CYS A 368 13.66 29.87 121.73
C CYS A 368 12.90 29.68 123.06
N LYS A 369 13.60 29.90 124.18
CA LYS A 369 13.06 30.60 125.37
C LYS A 369 13.72 31.98 125.47
N LYS A 370 12.89 33.03 125.50
CA LYS A 370 13.14 34.47 125.81
C LYS A 370 13.34 35.44 124.63
N SER A 371 12.40 36.39 124.55
CA SER A 371 12.30 37.65 123.79
C SER A 371 12.90 38.85 124.61
N PRO A 372 12.77 40.18 124.28
CA PRO A 372 12.02 40.90 123.19
C PRO A 372 12.64 42.24 122.61
N ILE A 373 11.87 42.93 121.71
CA ILE A 373 11.70 44.40 121.38
C ILE A 373 12.50 45.12 120.22
N GLU A 374 11.83 45.30 119.06
CA GLU A 374 11.36 46.53 118.32
C GLU A 374 12.28 47.71 117.77
N PRO A 375 11.80 48.70 116.93
CA PRO A 375 12.01 48.97 115.46
C PRO A 375 12.82 50.30 115.15
N PRO A 376 12.83 51.03 113.97
CA PRO A 376 12.08 50.98 112.67
C PRO A 376 12.87 51.31 111.34
N SER A 377 12.17 51.32 110.18
CA SER A 377 12.20 52.37 109.10
C SER A 377 12.09 51.91 107.62
N VAL A 378 10.89 52.14 107.05
CA VAL A 378 10.47 52.55 105.69
C VAL A 378 11.52 52.75 104.56
N LYS A 379 11.26 52.14 103.39
CA LYS A 379 11.27 52.82 102.05
C LYS A 379 10.44 52.05 101.00
N ARG A 380 9.57 52.79 100.33
CA ARG A 380 8.69 52.39 99.20
C ARG A 380 9.46 52.40 97.88
N THR A 381 9.16 51.45 96.99
CA THR A 381 8.88 51.75 95.57
C THR A 381 7.93 50.71 94.93
N ALA A 382 6.99 51.23 94.15
CA ALA A 382 5.93 50.63 93.30
C ALA A 382 6.22 49.24 92.69
N VAL A 383 5.30 48.25 92.72
CA VAL A 383 4.03 48.09 91.98
C VAL A 383 4.16 48.18 90.44
N GLY A 384 4.06 47.01 89.80
CA GLY A 384 3.72 46.82 88.39
C GLY A 384 3.34 45.36 88.13
N VAL A 385 2.04 45.09 88.00
CA VAL A 385 1.41 43.78 87.68
C VAL A 385 0.31 44.10 86.65
N PRO A 386 -0.25 43.14 85.89
CA PRO A 386 0.27 42.35 84.76
C PRO A 386 -0.57 42.62 83.49
N LYS A 387 -0.37 41.85 82.39
CA LYS A 387 -1.45 41.25 81.56
C LYS A 387 -0.91 40.51 80.32
N THR A 388 -1.08 39.20 80.29
CA THR A 388 -1.47 38.41 79.09
C THR A 388 -2.98 38.67 78.83
N PRO A 389 -3.60 38.45 77.63
CA PRO A 389 -3.57 37.17 76.88
C PRO A 389 -3.78 37.19 75.34
N HIS A 390 -3.58 36.00 74.74
CA HIS A 390 -4.20 35.37 73.54
C HIS A 390 -4.62 36.19 72.30
N ALA A 391 -4.21 35.71 71.10
CA ALA A 391 -5.14 35.21 70.07
C ALA A 391 -4.41 34.51 68.91
N VAL A 392 -4.85 33.29 68.59
CA VAL A 392 -4.78 32.60 67.29
C VAL A 392 -6.17 32.80 66.66
N PRO A 393 -6.35 32.99 65.33
CA PRO A 393 -6.76 31.84 64.50
C PRO A 393 -6.32 31.83 63.01
N ALA A 394 -6.33 30.60 62.49
CA ALA A 394 -6.72 30.10 61.15
C ALA A 394 -5.97 30.63 59.91
N ALA A 395 -5.31 29.80 59.09
CA ALA A 395 -5.82 28.67 58.30
C ALA A 395 -6.91 29.06 57.28
N PHE A 396 -6.55 29.10 55.99
CA PHE A 396 -7.38 28.53 54.92
C PHE A 396 -6.49 28.12 53.75
N VAL A 397 -6.64 26.84 53.39
CA VAL A 397 -6.18 26.17 52.18
C VAL A 397 -7.27 26.31 51.12
N ALA A 398 -6.85 26.34 49.85
CA ALA A 398 -7.49 25.71 48.67
C ALA A 398 -7.66 26.68 47.49
N GLU A 399 -7.66 26.30 46.22
CA GLU A 399 -7.16 25.16 45.41
C GLU A 399 -7.75 25.42 43.99
N VAL A 400 -7.17 24.78 42.97
CA VAL A 400 -7.75 24.42 41.66
C VAL A 400 -7.99 25.52 40.60
N ALA A 401 -7.00 25.57 39.68
CA ALA A 401 -7.06 25.15 38.26
C ALA A 401 -8.02 25.81 37.22
N PRO A 402 -7.67 25.71 35.91
CA PRO A 402 -8.02 26.66 34.87
C PRO A 402 -9.23 26.23 34.03
N THR A 403 -9.82 27.19 33.32
CA THR A 403 -10.88 26.93 32.32
C THR A 403 -10.35 27.23 30.92
N VAL A 404 -10.21 26.17 30.11
CA VAL A 404 -10.08 26.22 28.66
C VAL A 404 -11.49 26.27 28.07
N SER A 405 -11.75 27.23 27.17
CA SER A 405 -12.94 27.22 26.31
C SER A 405 -12.50 27.20 24.85
N ILE A 406 -12.81 26.10 24.18
CA ILE A 406 -12.85 25.95 22.73
C ILE A 406 -14.32 26.08 22.33
N VAL A 407 -14.61 26.89 21.31
CA VAL A 407 -15.91 26.94 20.63
C VAL A 407 -15.67 26.79 19.14
N ASP A 408 -16.36 25.80 18.56
CA ASP A 408 -16.38 25.41 17.15
C ASP A 408 -16.96 26.47 16.19
N PRO A 409 -16.66 26.37 14.88
CA PRO A 409 -17.33 27.15 13.83
C PRO A 409 -18.55 26.40 13.24
N PRO A 410 -19.56 27.10 12.67
CA PRO A 410 -20.58 26.44 11.86
C PRO A 410 -20.39 26.66 10.35
N SER A 411 -20.78 25.61 9.63
CA SER A 411 -20.86 25.43 8.18
C SER A 411 -21.81 26.41 7.46
N THR A 412 -21.63 26.59 6.15
CA THR A 412 -22.58 26.23 5.06
C THR A 412 -22.25 26.96 3.76
N CYS A 413 -22.35 26.28 2.61
CA CYS A 413 -22.95 26.87 1.41
C CYS A 413 -23.39 25.80 0.40
N SER A 414 -24.68 25.87 0.06
CA SER A 414 -25.39 25.06 -0.93
C SER A 414 -25.46 25.78 -2.28
N SER A 415 -25.39 25.05 -3.41
CA SER A 415 -26.00 25.38 -4.72
C SER A 415 -25.54 24.35 -5.76
N ALA A 416 -26.29 23.92 -6.78
CA ALA A 416 -27.63 24.25 -7.28
C ALA A 416 -28.12 23.11 -8.19
N ARG A 417 -29.41 23.13 -8.54
CA ARG A 417 -30.13 22.12 -9.34
C ARG A 417 -30.45 22.63 -10.75
N GLY A 418 -30.30 21.76 -11.76
CA GLY A 418 -31.15 21.60 -12.96
C GLY A 418 -30.68 22.22 -14.29
N PRO A 419 -31.26 21.85 -15.46
CA PRO A 419 -32.24 20.79 -15.73
C PRO A 419 -31.91 19.86 -16.94
N GLU A 420 -32.86 18.97 -17.22
CA GLU A 420 -32.92 17.75 -18.03
C GLU A 420 -32.66 17.86 -19.54
N SER A 421 -32.23 16.74 -20.15
CA SER A 421 -32.74 16.34 -21.47
C SER A 421 -32.84 14.81 -21.61
N THR A 422 -33.92 14.40 -22.27
CA THR A 422 -34.51 13.07 -22.46
C THR A 422 -33.74 12.17 -23.44
N GLY A 423 -33.71 10.85 -23.16
CA GLY A 423 -33.40 9.84 -24.18
C GLY A 423 -33.27 8.42 -23.62
N THR A 424 -34.34 7.63 -23.76
CA THR A 424 -34.39 6.15 -23.84
C THR A 424 -33.31 5.33 -23.13
N SER A 425 -33.63 4.73 -21.97
CA SER A 425 -32.74 3.77 -21.31
C SER A 425 -33.28 2.33 -21.36
N VAL A 426 -32.50 1.48 -22.04
CA VAL A 426 -32.14 0.12 -21.57
C VAL A 426 -32.11 0.11 -20.05
N ALA A 427 -32.54 -0.93 -19.34
CA ALA A 427 -32.52 -0.96 -17.87
C ALA A 427 -31.11 -0.65 -17.32
N VAL A 428 -30.84 0.64 -17.11
CA VAL A 428 -29.59 1.21 -16.62
C VAL A 428 -29.60 0.87 -15.15
N ILE A 429 -28.69 -0.02 -14.75
CA ILE A 429 -28.37 -0.24 -13.35
C ILE A 429 -27.89 1.11 -12.84
N PRO A 430 -28.59 1.77 -11.89
CA PRO A 430 -28.19 3.09 -11.45
C PRO A 430 -26.77 3.03 -10.86
N ASP A 431 -25.87 3.88 -11.35
CA ASP A 431 -24.52 4.07 -10.79
C ASP A 431 -24.56 4.88 -9.48
N VAL A 432 -25.63 4.75 -8.71
CA VAL A 432 -25.80 5.42 -7.42
C VAL A 432 -26.21 4.41 -6.37
N CYS A 433 -25.70 4.55 -5.16
CA CYS A 433 -26.12 3.73 -4.04
C CYS A 433 -27.59 4.00 -3.75
N LEU A 434 -28.47 3.00 -3.85
CA LEU A 434 -29.91 3.21 -3.66
C LEU A 434 -30.29 3.57 -2.21
N ALA A 435 -29.40 3.35 -1.25
CA ALA A 435 -29.64 3.70 0.15
C ALA A 435 -29.47 5.21 0.42
N CYS A 436 -28.39 5.83 -0.07
CA CYS A 436 -28.10 7.25 0.16
C CYS A 436 -28.30 8.13 -1.09
N ARG A 437 -28.50 7.53 -2.27
CA ARG A 437 -28.58 8.18 -3.59
C ARG A 437 -27.33 8.98 -3.98
N GLU A 438 -26.20 8.71 -3.34
CA GLU A 438 -24.90 9.31 -3.67
C GLU A 438 -24.15 8.47 -4.71
N GLU A 439 -23.23 9.13 -5.40
CA GLU A 439 -22.33 8.54 -6.39
C GLU A 439 -21.45 7.42 -5.79
N PRO A 440 -20.98 6.48 -6.60
CA PRO A 440 -20.28 5.30 -6.13
C PRO A 440 -18.84 5.69 -5.76
N PHE A 441 -18.61 6.03 -4.50
CA PHE A 441 -17.28 6.23 -3.95
C PHE A 441 -16.96 5.13 -2.91
N GLY A 442 -15.75 4.56 -2.96
CA GLY A 442 -15.29 3.51 -2.06
C GLY A 442 -15.84 2.10 -2.34
N PHE A 443 -15.82 1.23 -1.34
CA PHE A 443 -16.22 -0.18 -1.49
C PHE A 443 -17.73 -0.33 -1.70
N MET A 444 -18.12 -0.84 -2.86
CA MET A 444 -19.51 -1.14 -3.21
C MET A 444 -19.81 -2.63 -3.01
N VAL A 445 -20.98 -2.92 -2.44
CA VAL A 445 -21.53 -4.27 -2.25
C VAL A 445 -22.75 -4.42 -3.16
N ARG A 446 -22.86 -5.55 -3.86
CA ARG A 446 -24.00 -5.84 -4.73
C ARG A 446 -24.99 -6.75 -4.02
N CYS A 447 -26.28 -6.43 -4.11
CA CYS A 447 -27.32 -7.36 -3.71
C CYS A 447 -27.27 -8.61 -4.61
N GLN A 448 -27.22 -9.80 -4.01
CA GLN A 448 -27.12 -11.05 -4.77
C GLN A 448 -28.31 -11.27 -5.71
N LYS A 449 -29.51 -10.86 -5.30
CA LYS A 449 -30.77 -11.07 -6.02
C LYS A 449 -30.99 -10.03 -7.13
N CYS A 450 -31.02 -8.74 -6.82
CA CYS A 450 -31.31 -7.69 -7.82
C CYS A 450 -30.08 -7.09 -8.50
N LYS A 451 -28.86 -7.47 -8.09
CA LYS A 451 -27.57 -6.96 -8.60
C LYS A 451 -27.35 -5.45 -8.45
N GLN A 452 -28.24 -4.75 -7.75
CA GLN A 452 -28.09 -3.32 -7.44
C GLN A 452 -26.92 -3.08 -6.49
N GLN A 453 -26.27 -1.93 -6.64
CA GLN A 453 -25.07 -1.56 -5.90
C GLN A 453 -25.42 -0.69 -4.67
N PHE A 454 -24.70 -0.91 -3.57
CA PHE A 454 -24.84 -0.18 -2.31
C PHE A 454 -23.45 0.11 -1.75
N HIS A 455 -23.23 1.24 -1.08
CA HIS A 455 -21.97 1.44 -0.34
C HIS A 455 -21.88 0.45 0.82
N ALA A 456 -20.70 -0.10 1.06
CA ALA A 456 -20.45 -0.99 2.20
C ALA A 456 -20.82 -0.32 3.54
N GLY A 457 -20.60 0.99 3.68
CA GLY A 457 -21.02 1.79 4.84
C GLY A 457 -22.54 1.88 5.00
N CYS A 458 -23.29 2.02 3.90
CA CYS A 458 -24.76 2.03 3.90
C CYS A 458 -25.36 0.66 4.24
N VAL A 459 -24.65 -0.43 3.95
CA VAL A 459 -25.05 -1.80 4.29
C VAL A 459 -24.74 -2.13 5.76
N ARG A 460 -23.63 -1.61 6.29
CA ARG A 460 -23.18 -1.84 7.67
C ARG A 460 -24.12 -1.28 8.74
N SER A 461 -24.92 -0.26 8.43
CA SER A 461 -25.85 0.34 9.40
C SER A 461 -27.16 -0.44 9.59
N LYS A 462 -27.43 -1.51 8.82
CA LYS A 462 -28.78 -2.10 8.80
C LYS A 462 -28.96 -3.59 8.97
N ARG A 463 -27.94 -4.47 8.92
CA ARG A 463 -27.95 -5.87 9.41
C ARG A 463 -26.77 -6.65 8.83
N GLN A 464 -25.90 -7.19 9.69
CA GLN A 464 -25.07 -8.35 9.37
C GLN A 464 -25.53 -9.51 10.25
N LYS A 465 -26.22 -10.50 9.65
CA LYS A 465 -26.33 -11.83 10.25
C LYS A 465 -25.13 -12.66 9.79
N THR A 466 -24.44 -13.21 10.77
CA THR A 466 -23.22 -14.01 10.66
C THR A 466 -23.50 -15.34 9.96
N SER A 467 -22.74 -15.66 8.92
CA SER A 467 -22.61 -17.02 8.39
C SER A 467 -21.20 -17.54 8.70
N ARG A 468 -21.11 -18.73 9.30
CA ARG A 468 -19.89 -19.38 9.83
C ARG A 468 -18.89 -19.84 8.76
N VAL A 469 -19.01 -19.40 7.50
CA VAL A 469 -18.13 -19.82 6.40
C VAL A 469 -17.86 -18.64 5.48
N GLY A 470 -17.02 -17.69 5.91
CA GLY A 470 -16.16 -16.81 5.09
C GLY A 470 -16.74 -15.95 3.93
N CYS A 471 -18.00 -16.09 3.53
CA CYS A 471 -18.61 -15.43 2.38
C CYS A 471 -19.82 -14.62 2.86
N TYR A 472 -19.66 -13.30 2.98
CA TYR A 472 -20.76 -12.40 3.31
C TYR A 472 -21.64 -12.17 2.07
N VAL A 473 -22.81 -12.82 2.04
CA VAL A 473 -23.81 -12.61 0.98
C VAL A 473 -24.78 -11.51 1.42
N PHE A 474 -24.81 -10.40 0.69
CA PHE A 474 -25.75 -9.32 0.93
C PHE A 474 -27.00 -9.44 0.05
N VAL A 475 -28.17 -9.32 0.66
CA VAL A 475 -29.48 -9.22 -0.03
C VAL A 475 -30.17 -7.96 0.50
N CYS A 476 -30.66 -7.08 -0.38
CA CYS A 476 -31.33 -5.86 0.04
C CYS A 476 -32.74 -6.13 0.57
N GLU A 477 -33.23 -5.22 1.43
CA GLU A 477 -34.53 -5.29 2.12
C GLU A 477 -35.72 -5.60 1.17
N PRO A 478 -35.84 -4.97 -0.03
CA PRO A 478 -36.89 -5.30 -1.00
C PRO A 478 -36.82 -6.74 -1.52
N CYS A 479 -35.60 -7.29 -1.64
CA CYS A 479 -35.35 -8.65 -2.14
C CYS A 479 -35.45 -9.72 -1.05
N GLU A 480 -35.39 -9.35 0.23
CA GLU A 480 -35.72 -10.24 1.35
C GLU A 480 -37.23 -10.41 1.50
N SER A 481 -38.01 -9.34 1.30
CA SER A 481 -39.48 -9.36 1.40
C SER A 481 -40.20 -10.00 0.19
N ALA A 482 -39.48 -10.32 -0.88
CA ALA A 482 -40.06 -10.97 -2.05
C ALA A 482 -40.16 -12.50 -1.85
N PRO A 483 -41.34 -13.13 -1.99
CA PRO A 483 -41.49 -14.57 -1.85
C PRO A 483 -40.61 -15.29 -2.87
N SER A 484 -39.78 -16.20 -2.40
CA SER A 484 -38.77 -16.90 -3.20
C SER A 484 -39.39 -17.88 -4.18
N THR A 485 -39.59 -17.47 -5.43
CA THR A 485 -39.80 -18.37 -6.57
C THR A 485 -38.49 -18.50 -7.34
N SER A 486 -37.82 -19.66 -7.22
CA SER A 486 -36.87 -20.23 -8.21
C SER A 486 -35.85 -21.15 -7.53
N SER A 487 -36.31 -22.35 -7.14
CA SER A 487 -35.51 -23.57 -7.26
C SER A 487 -36.13 -24.33 -8.42
N MET A 488 -35.40 -24.50 -9.52
CA MET A 488 -35.55 -25.55 -10.56
C MET A 488 -34.68 -25.21 -11.79
N ALA A 489 -33.64 -26.02 -12.01
CA ALA A 489 -32.97 -26.42 -13.27
C ALA A 489 -31.52 -26.86 -12.91
N SER A 490 -31.30 -28.11 -12.48
CA SER A 490 -30.99 -29.30 -13.31
C SER A 490 -29.65 -29.15 -14.05
N SER A 491 -28.60 -29.90 -13.69
CA SER A 491 -28.39 -31.30 -14.07
C SER A 491 -28.46 -31.53 -15.59
N LEU A 492 -27.32 -31.45 -16.26
CA LEU A 492 -26.95 -32.05 -17.57
C LEU A 492 -25.42 -31.83 -17.68
N ALA A 493 -24.57 -32.82 -17.40
CA ALA A 493 -24.19 -34.00 -18.19
C ALA A 493 -22.90 -33.76 -19.01
N SER A 494 -21.96 -34.68 -18.80
CA SER A 494 -20.73 -34.98 -19.55
C SER A 494 -19.49 -34.11 -19.33
#